data_AF-A0A2N1YJA8-F1
#
_entry.id   AF-A0A2N1YJA8-F1
#
_cell.length_a   1.000
_cell.length_b   1.000
_cell.length_c   1.000
_cell.angle_alpha   90.00
_cell.angle_beta   90.00
_cell.angle_gamma   90.00
#
_symmetry.space_group_name_H-M   'P 1'
#
loop_
_entity.id
_entity.type
_entity.pdbx_description
1 polymer ?
#
loop_
_entity_poly.entity_id
_entity_poly.type
_entity_poly.pdbx_seq_one_letter_code
_entity_poly.pdbx_strand_id
1 'polypeptide(L)' 'MEMVITCMPGLSELLRQELETMGITADTSSAAALQVDISVEQALYVCFWSRLAERVLVPVVRVEVGPHEAPAALAAGP' A
#
# COMPACT_ATOMS: atom_id res chain seq x y z
N MET A 1 9.02 6.44 -2.79
CA MET A 1 8.93 5.82 -1.46
C MET A 1 8.01 4.61 -1.59
N GLU A 2 8.41 3.46 -1.03
CA GLU A 2 7.53 2.29 -1.00
C GLU A 2 6.28 2.60 -0.17
N MET A 3 5.10 2.46 -0.77
CA MET A 3 3.81 2.57 -0.10
C MET A 3 2.93 1.37 -0.42
N VAL A 4 1.96 1.13 0.44
CA VAL A 4 0.93 0.11 0.25
C VAL A 4 -0.42 0.79 0.12
N ILE A 5 -1.13 0.51 -0.97
CA ILE A 5 -2.50 0.99 -1.19
C ILE A 5 -3.43 -0.21 -1.09
N THR A 6 -4.34 -0.20 -0.11
CA THR A 6 -5.28 -1.31 0.12
C THR A 6 -6.59 -1.12 -0.65
N CYS A 7 -7.24 -2.23 -0.98
CA CYS A 7 -8.57 -2.24 -1.57
C CYS A 7 -9.34 -3.50 -1.16
N MET A 8 -10.66 -3.48 -1.38
CA MET A 8 -11.48 -4.68 -1.24
C MET A 8 -10.92 -5.81 -2.13
N PRO A 9 -10.87 -7.07 -1.62
CA PRO A 9 -10.46 -8.21 -2.43
C PRO A 9 -11.26 -8.30 -3.74
N GLY A 10 -10.55 -8.47 -4.86
CA GLY A 10 -11.14 -8.52 -6.21
C GLY A 10 -11.20 -7.18 -6.94
N LEU A 11 -10.87 -6.06 -6.29
CA LEU A 11 -10.75 -4.74 -6.94
C LEU A 11 -9.31 -4.36 -7.28
N SER A 12 -8.30 -5.18 -6.95
CA SER A 12 -6.88 -4.83 -7.10
C SER A 12 -6.52 -4.44 -8.53
N GLU A 13 -7.05 -5.12 -9.54
CA GLU A 13 -6.82 -4.80 -10.95
C GLU A 13 -7.48 -3.49 -11.37
N LEU A 14 -8.70 -3.21 -10.89
CA LEU A 14 -9.37 -1.93 -11.15
C LEU A 14 -8.66 -0.77 -10.45
N LEU A 15 -8.18 -0.97 -9.23
CA LEU A 15 -7.34 0.01 -8.53
C LEU A 15 -6.03 0.23 -9.29
N ARG A 16 -5.39 -0.83 -9.80
CA ARG A 16 -4.16 -0.72 -10.60
C ARG A 16 -4.39 0.16 -11.83
N GLN A 17 -5.48 -0.09 -12.57
CA GLN A 17 -5.86 0.73 -13.72
C GLN A 17 -6.17 2.18 -13.33
N GLU A 18 -6.86 2.42 -12.22
CA GLU A 18 -7.11 3.77 -11.70
C GLU A 18 -5.79 4.49 -11.42
N LEU A 19 -4.84 3.85 -10.75
CA LEU A 19 -3.51 4.41 -10.48
C LEU A 19 -2.72 4.70 -11.77
N GLU A 20 -2.82 3.83 -12.78
CA GLU A 20 -2.20 4.08 -14.09
C GLU A 20 -2.74 5.36 -14.74
N THR A 21 -4.05 5.65 -14.61
CA THR A 21 -4.61 6.93 -15.11
C THR A 21 -4.09 8.15 -14.35
N MET A 22 -3.57 7.96 -13.13
CA MET A 22 -2.90 8.99 -12.34
C MET A 22 -1.39 9.05 -12.60
N GLY A 23 -0.87 8.27 -13.55
CA GLY A 23 0.55 8.17 -13.85
C GLY A 23 1.35 7.40 -12.81
N ILE A 24 0.69 6.54 -12.03
CA ILE A 24 1.31 5.70 -10.99
C ILE A 24 1.33 4.25 -11.48
N THR A 25 2.52 3.69 -11.62
CA THR A 25 2.69 2.26 -11.87
C THR A 25 2.63 1.49 -10.55
N ALA A 26 1.88 0.40 -10.55
CA ALA A 26 1.68 -0.42 -9.36
C ALA A 26 1.84 -1.90 -9.71
N ASP A 27 2.51 -2.64 -8.82
CA ASP A 27 2.63 -4.08 -8.94
C ASP A 27 1.49 -4.75 -8.16
N THR A 28 0.82 -5.69 -8.82
CA THR A 28 -0.21 -6.52 -8.18
C THR A 28 0.44 -7.57 -7.29
N SER A 29 0.90 -7.14 -6.12
CA SER A 29 1.54 -8.03 -5.15
C SER A 29 0.54 -8.89 -4.36
N SER A 30 -0.74 -8.51 -4.33
CA SER A 30 -1.79 -9.19 -3.57
C SER A 30 -3.19 -8.95 -4.12
N ALA A 31 -4.14 -9.81 -3.77
CA ALA A 31 -5.56 -9.68 -4.14
C ALA A 31 -6.26 -8.48 -3.48
N ALA A 32 -5.68 -7.90 -2.43
CA ALA A 32 -6.29 -6.83 -1.61
C ALA A 32 -5.38 -5.62 -1.40
N ALA A 33 -4.20 -5.60 -2.02
CA ALA A 33 -3.27 -4.48 -1.89
C ALA A 33 -2.31 -4.40 -3.07
N LEU A 34 -1.94 -3.17 -3.42
CA LEU A 34 -0.91 -2.86 -4.39
C LEU A 34 0.31 -2.25 -3.68
N GLN A 35 1.50 -2.63 -4.14
CA GLN A 35 2.73 -1.96 -3.74
C GLN A 35 3.12 -0.97 -4.83
N VAL A 36 3.51 0.22 -4.42
CA VAL A 36 3.84 1.34 -5.31
C VAL A 36 5.08 2.05 -4.81
N ASP A 37 5.90 2.53 -5.74
CA ASP A 37 6.99 3.46 -5.44
C ASP A 37 6.59 4.87 -5.89
N ILE A 38 6.10 5.68 -4.95
CA ILE A 38 5.52 6.99 -5.24
C ILE A 38 6.03 8.08 -4.29
N SER A 39 5.85 9.34 -4.68
CA SER A 39 6.12 10.49 -3.82
C SER A 39 4.99 10.71 -2.80
N VAL A 40 5.26 11.51 -1.76
CA VAL A 40 4.22 11.93 -0.81
C VAL A 40 3.11 12.73 -1.49
N GLU A 41 3.47 13.56 -2.48
CA GLU A 41 2.49 14.32 -3.28
C GLU A 41 1.55 13.38 -4.05
N GLN A 42 2.10 12.36 -4.71
CA GLN A 42 1.30 11.34 -5.40
C GLN A 42 0.43 10.55 -4.41
N ALA A 43 0.94 10.24 -3.22
CA ALA A 43 0.16 9.57 -2.19
C ALA A 43 -1.03 10.40 -1.70
N LEU A 44 -0.81 11.70 -1.48
CA LEU A 44 -1.89 12.64 -1.16
C LEU A 44 -2.88 12.76 -2.31
N TYR A 45 -2.39 12.79 -3.56
CA TYR A 45 -3.22 12.80 -4.74
C TYR A 45 -4.14 11.57 -4.81
N VAL A 46 -3.60 10.37 -4.55
CA VAL A 46 -4.39 9.14 -4.42
C VAL A 46 -5.44 9.27 -3.32
N CYS A 47 -5.08 9.78 -2.13
CA CYS A 47 -6.04 9.99 -1.04
C CYS A 47 -7.19 10.95 -1.41
N PHE A 48 -6.94 11.93 -2.27
CA PHE A 48 -7.96 12.89 -2.70
C PHE A 48 -8.87 12.34 -3.81
N TRP A 49 -8.33 11.52 -4.71
CA TRP A 49 -8.98 11.23 -5.99
C TRP A 49 -9.34 9.77 -6.23
N SER A 50 -8.71 8.83 -5.51
CA SER A 50 -9.02 7.42 -5.68
C SER A 50 -10.42 7.12 -5.16
N ARG A 51 -11.18 6.34 -5.92
CA ARG A 51 -12.51 5.83 -5.52
C ARG A 51 -12.46 4.38 -5.07
N LEU A 52 -11.33 3.71 -5.30
CA LEU A 52 -11.14 2.29 -5.05
C LEU A 52 -10.17 2.01 -3.89
N ALA A 53 -9.26 2.94 -3.60
CA ALA A 53 -8.35 2.81 -2.47
C ALA A 53 -9.08 2.98 -1.14
N GLU A 54 -8.87 2.05 -0.22
CA GLU A 54 -9.38 2.15 1.15
C GLU A 54 -8.40 2.91 2.05
N ARG A 55 -7.11 2.63 1.93
CA ARG A 55 -6.04 3.24 2.72
C ARG A 55 -4.76 3.37 1.89
N VAL A 56 -4.04 4.47 2.08
CA VAL A 56 -2.66 4.67 1.61
C VAL A 56 -1.76 4.62 2.83
N LEU A 57 -0.89 3.61 2.90
CA LEU A 57 -0.08 3.28 4.06
C LEU A 57 1.41 3.44 3.74
N VAL A 58 2.15 4.03 4.67
CA VAL A 58 3.61 4.09 4.64
C VAL A 58 4.15 2.99 5.55
N PRO A 59 4.83 1.96 5.03
CA PRO A 59 5.51 0.97 5.84
C PRO A 59 6.63 1.63 6.64
N VAL A 60 6.59 1.50 7.98
CA VAL A 60 7.62 2.07 8.87
C VAL A 60 8.73 1.07 9.16
N VAL A 61 8.37 -0.21 9.33
CA VAL A 61 9.31 -1.30 9.59
C VAL A 61 8.75 -2.61 9.01
N ARG A 62 9.63 -3.51 8.57
CA ARG A 62 9.29 -4.89 8.20
C ARG A 62 10.14 -5.82 9.06
N VAL A 63 9.53 -6.85 9.64
CA VAL A 63 10.20 -7.82 10.50
C VAL A 63 9.93 -9.23 9.99
N GLU A 64 10.96 -10.07 9.97
CA GLU A 64 10.86 -11.48 9.57
C GLU A 64 10.85 -12.38 10.81
N VAL A 65 9.72 -12.42 11.51
CA VAL A 65 9.53 -13.18 12.75
C VAL A 65 8.19 -13.92 12.75
N GLY A 66 8.02 -14.90 13.65
CA GLY A 66 6.75 -15.60 13.79
C GLY A 66 5.60 -14.65 14.21
N PRO A 67 4.33 -14.95 13.86
CA PRO A 67 3.20 -14.08 14.21
C PRO A 67 3.07 -13.76 15.71
N HIS A 68 3.47 -14.70 16.57
CA HIS A 68 3.45 -14.53 18.02
C HIS A 68 4.58 -13.65 18.56
N GLU A 69 5.68 -13.52 17.81
CA GLU A 69 6.86 -12.74 18.17
C GLU A 69 6.80 -11.31 17.60
N ALA A 70 6.00 -11.12 16.54
CA ALA A 70 5.86 -9.84 15.83
C ALA A 70 5.50 -8.65 16.74
N PRO A 71 4.56 -8.74 17.72
CA PRO A 71 4.25 -7.59 18.58
C PRO A 71 5.46 -7.11 19.39
N ALA A 72 6.27 -8.03 19.91
CA ALA A 72 7.46 -7.70 20.68
C ALA A 72 8.56 -7.12 19.80
N ALA A 73 8.78 -7.70 18.61
CA ALA A 73 9.73 -7.18 17.63
C ALA A 73 9.37 -5.76 17.16
N LEU A 74 8.09 -5.49 16.90
CA LEU A 74 7.61 -4.16 16.51
C LEU A 74 7.70 -3.14 17.65
N ALA A 75 7.49 -3.57 18.90
CA ALA A 75 7.58 -2.71 20.08
C ALA A 75 9.03 -2.33 20.45
N ALA A 76 10.01 -3.16 20.07
CA ALA A 76 11.43 -2.89 20.31
C ALA A 76 11.96 -1.68 19.49
N GLY A 77 11.22 -1.25 18.48
CA GLY A 77 11.60 -0.16 17.58
C GLY A 77 12.65 -0.57 16.55
N PRO A 78 12.88 0.26 15.52
CA PRO A 78 13.99 0.11 14.58
C PRO A 78 15.35 0.47 15.22
#